data_AF-A0ABD3I9H9-F1
#
_entry.id   AF-A0ABD3I9H9-F1
#
_cell.length_a   1.000
_cell.length_b   1.000
_cell.length_c   1.000
_cell.angle_alpha   90.00
_cell.angle_beta   90.00
_cell.angle_gamma   90.00
#
_symmetry.space_group_name_H-M   'P 1'
#
loop_
_entity.id
_entity.type
_entity.pdbx_description
1 polymer ?
#
loop_
_entity_poly.entity_id
_entity_poly.type
_entity_poly.pdbx_seq_one_letter_code
_entity_poly.pdbx_strand_id
1 'polypeptide(L)'
;MAMSCAAARTVLASAVKVTSEGRSKRAFEVSFSNLASVSVYGSWSTARSLKMANLDGHSTGGASNESRVTSSRAPRVQRLQNVQVMANAGKTEDTEVEKKTEEYSDTMQVAMGTALTYRHELGMNYAHVLPNLIVGSCLQTPADVDKLRKAGISTVFCLQQDPDLAYFDVDIGAIIERAKEVDGIEHIRAQIRDFDPYDLRLRLPKVVATLLQAAKRNGGTTYIHCTAGLGRAPAVALTYMYWILGYDLSEANAMLQKVRTCHPKLDSIKAATADLLTGNSKEKVKLAWFRGAKESVEVAGLDVGWYERVSFTRSSDGNWYLDRELPVGKYEFKYIVDGTWCISPDTSRTEPNKDGHVNNFIEVKGDKSTWEFREKVMAADFVLTSEHREIIKTKLEELAENKN
;
A
#
# COMPACT_ATOMS: atom_id res chain seq x y z
N MET A 1 27.56 39.45 -14.14
CA MET A 1 28.74 38.58 -13.96
C MET A 1 28.27 37.29 -13.33
N ALA A 2 28.21 36.22 -14.13
CA ALA A 2 27.81 34.89 -13.70
C ALA A 2 28.99 34.20 -13.00
N MET A 3 28.79 33.69 -11.78
CA MET A 3 29.73 32.76 -11.15
C MET A 3 29.06 31.40 -11.01
N SER A 4 29.52 30.48 -11.86
CA SER A 4 29.25 29.06 -11.84
C SER A 4 29.95 28.41 -10.64
N CYS A 5 29.21 27.77 -9.75
CA CYS A 5 29.75 26.98 -8.66
C CYS A 5 29.83 25.51 -9.11
N ALA A 6 30.99 25.13 -9.66
CA ALA A 6 31.33 23.73 -9.95
C ALA A 6 31.72 23.02 -8.64
N ALA A 7 31.03 21.94 -8.31
CA ALA A 7 31.38 21.09 -7.17
C ALA A 7 32.60 20.24 -7.52
N ALA A 8 33.74 20.56 -6.91
CA ALA A 8 34.93 19.73 -6.91
C ALA A 8 34.67 18.44 -6.09
N ARG A 9 34.85 17.27 -6.73
CA ARG A 9 34.89 15.98 -6.06
C ARG A 9 36.29 15.79 -5.45
N THR A 10 36.42 15.99 -4.14
CA THR A 10 37.59 15.54 -3.39
C THR A 10 37.30 14.17 -2.81
N VAL A 11 37.99 13.14 -3.32
CA VAL A 11 38.01 11.80 -2.73
C VAL A 11 38.96 11.83 -1.54
N LEU A 12 38.42 11.81 -0.32
CA LEU A 12 39.19 11.53 0.89
C LEU A 12 39.36 10.00 0.99
N ALA A 13 40.56 9.53 0.64
CA ALA A 13 41.00 8.17 0.93
C ALA A 13 41.31 8.07 2.44
N SER A 14 40.45 7.40 3.20
CA SER A 14 40.77 7.00 4.57
C SER A 14 41.73 5.81 4.53
N ALA A 15 42.98 6.07 4.91
CA ALA A 15 43.99 5.04 5.13
C ALA A 15 43.64 4.23 6.39
N VAL A 16 43.30 2.95 6.23
CA VAL A 16 43.25 1.99 7.32
C VAL A 16 44.65 1.43 7.52
N LYS A 17 45.30 1.80 8.62
CA LYS A 17 46.49 1.10 9.15
C LYS A 17 46.03 -0.25 9.70
N VAL A 18 46.37 -1.33 9.03
CA VAL A 18 46.32 -2.69 9.60
C VAL A 18 47.71 -3.03 10.12
N THR A 19 47.86 -3.12 11.43
CA THR A 19 49.03 -3.69 12.09
C THR A 19 48.93 -5.22 12.03
N SER A 20 49.99 -5.84 11.52
CA SER A 20 50.16 -7.28 11.39
C SER A 20 50.48 -7.94 12.73
N GLU A 21 49.83 -9.07 13.03
CA GLU A 21 50.43 -10.21 13.74
C GLU A 21 49.54 -11.46 13.59
N GLY A 22 50.13 -12.63 13.26
CA GLY A 22 49.55 -13.94 13.57
C GLY A 22 48.97 -14.79 12.43
N ARG A 23 49.82 -15.68 11.88
CA ARG A 23 49.57 -16.92 11.10
C ARG A 23 48.14 -17.53 11.11
N SER A 24 47.63 -17.89 9.92
CA SER A 24 47.42 -19.29 9.49
C SER A 24 46.86 -19.36 8.07
N LYS A 25 47.41 -20.27 7.26
CA LYS A 25 47.04 -20.54 5.86
C LYS A 25 45.74 -21.33 5.77
N ARG A 26 44.80 -20.89 4.92
CA ARG A 26 43.93 -21.80 4.14
C ARG A 26 43.39 -21.07 2.91
N ALA A 27 43.65 -21.66 1.75
CA ALA A 27 43.23 -21.15 0.45
C ALA A 27 41.72 -21.33 0.25
N PHE A 28 41.05 -20.29 -0.23
CA PHE A 28 39.77 -20.40 -0.92
C PHE A 28 39.85 -19.52 -2.17
N GLU A 29 39.71 -20.16 -3.32
CA GLU A 29 39.67 -19.58 -4.64
C GLU A 29 38.27 -18.99 -4.85
N VAL A 30 38.16 -17.67 -5.05
CA VAL A 30 36.91 -17.00 -5.43
C VAL A 30 37.15 -16.29 -6.74
N SER A 31 36.52 -16.81 -7.80
CA SER A 31 36.47 -16.22 -9.13
C SER A 31 35.58 -14.98 -9.11
N PHE A 32 36.17 -13.80 -9.39
CA PHE A 32 35.44 -12.58 -9.71
C PHE A 32 35.42 -12.38 -11.23
N SER A 33 34.26 -12.51 -11.86
CA SER A 33 34.01 -12.00 -13.21
C SER A 33 33.40 -10.60 -13.10
N ASN A 34 34.18 -9.62 -13.54
CA ASN A 34 33.75 -8.27 -13.85
C ASN A 34 32.70 -8.28 -14.95
N LEU A 35 31.68 -7.42 -14.84
CA LEU A 35 31.17 -6.60 -15.94
C LEU A 35 30.37 -5.43 -15.36
N ALA A 36 30.97 -4.24 -15.42
CA ALA A 36 30.29 -2.97 -15.23
C ALA A 36 29.38 -2.71 -16.43
N SER A 37 28.11 -2.36 -16.18
CA SER A 37 27.30 -1.62 -17.14
C SER A 37 26.96 -0.26 -16.52
N VAL A 38 27.56 0.77 -17.11
CA VAL A 38 27.19 2.17 -16.89
C VAL A 38 26.00 2.42 -17.80
N SER A 39 24.82 2.70 -17.25
CA SER A 39 23.71 3.23 -18.04
C SER A 39 23.55 4.72 -17.75
N VAL A 40 23.86 5.53 -18.77
CA VAL A 40 23.58 6.96 -18.83
C VAL A 40 22.18 7.09 -19.44
N TYR A 41 21.19 7.51 -18.67
CA TYR A 41 19.89 7.89 -19.23
C TYR A 41 19.89 9.38 -19.56
N GLY A 42 20.02 9.67 -20.85
CA GLY A 42 19.79 10.97 -21.45
C GLY A 42 18.30 11.22 -21.69
N SER A 43 17.92 12.49 -21.55
CA SER A 43 16.62 13.08 -21.85
C SER A 43 16.13 12.74 -23.26
N TRP A 44 14.85 12.36 -23.40
CA TRP A 44 14.20 12.15 -24.69
C TRP A 44 13.50 13.43 -25.14
N SER A 45 13.86 13.89 -26.34
CA SER A 45 13.13 14.85 -27.15
C SER A 45 12.77 14.21 -28.50
N THR A 46 11.48 14.33 -28.84
CA THR A 46 10.85 14.32 -30.18
C THR A 46 11.33 13.40 -31.32
N ALA A 47 10.40 12.50 -31.70
CA ALA A 47 9.92 12.16 -33.06
C ALA A 47 10.87 11.55 -34.11
N ARG A 48 10.54 10.34 -34.59
CA ARG A 48 9.97 10.06 -35.93
C ARG A 48 9.87 8.56 -36.21
N SER A 49 8.79 8.17 -36.88
CA SER A 49 8.50 6.83 -37.39
C SER A 49 9.59 6.30 -38.33
N LEU A 50 9.88 5.00 -38.21
CA LEU A 50 10.35 4.18 -39.33
C LEU A 50 9.68 2.80 -39.27
N LYS A 51 9.00 2.43 -40.36
CA LYS A 51 8.52 1.07 -40.67
C LYS A 51 9.67 0.24 -41.22
N MET A 52 9.83 -1.00 -40.76
CA MET A 52 10.43 -2.13 -41.51
C MET A 52 9.74 -3.41 -41.00
N ALA A 53 8.87 -4.04 -41.79
CA ALA A 53 9.13 -5.02 -42.86
C ALA A 53 9.23 -6.45 -42.33
N ASN A 54 8.19 -7.24 -42.65
CA ASN A 54 8.04 -8.67 -42.41
C ASN A 54 9.16 -9.49 -43.09
N LEU A 55 9.54 -10.59 -42.44
CA LEU A 55 10.08 -11.76 -43.13
C LEU A 55 9.35 -13.01 -42.63
N ASP A 56 8.65 -13.63 -43.57
CA ASP A 56 8.00 -14.92 -43.48
C ASP A 56 9.01 -16.07 -43.42
N GLY A 57 8.67 -17.11 -42.66
CA GLY A 57 9.33 -18.42 -42.70
C GLY A 57 8.30 -19.53 -42.50
N HIS A 58 7.93 -20.18 -43.59
CA HIS A 58 6.95 -21.27 -43.68
C HIS A 58 7.58 -22.67 -43.43
N SER A 59 6.78 -23.55 -42.80
CA SER A 59 6.58 -25.00 -43.09
C SER A 59 7.77 -25.96 -42.83
N THR A 60 7.66 -27.15 -42.23
CA THR A 60 6.75 -28.33 -42.36
C THR A 60 6.83 -29.15 -41.05
N GLY A 61 5.82 -29.84 -40.49
CA GLY A 61 4.97 -30.90 -41.05
C GLY A 61 5.55 -32.31 -40.76
N GLY A 62 4.98 -33.07 -39.81
CA GLY A 62 5.33 -34.49 -39.58
C GLY A 62 4.59 -35.14 -38.39
N ALA A 63 3.82 -36.19 -38.65
CA ALA A 63 2.80 -36.77 -37.78
C ALA A 63 3.19 -38.11 -37.11
N SER A 64 2.37 -38.48 -36.10
CA SER A 64 1.99 -39.82 -35.60
C SER A 64 3.04 -40.76 -34.99
N ASN A 65 2.81 -41.23 -33.75
CA ASN A 65 2.23 -42.56 -33.51
C ASN A 65 1.84 -42.81 -32.04
N GLU A 66 0.76 -43.57 -31.82
CA GLU A 66 0.28 -44.09 -30.53
C GLU A 66 1.02 -45.38 -30.10
N SER A 67 1.13 -45.66 -28.80
CA SER A 67 0.50 -46.84 -28.15
C SER A 67 0.98 -47.15 -26.70
N ARG A 68 -0.03 -47.46 -25.86
CA ARG A 68 -0.14 -48.46 -24.76
C ARG A 68 0.63 -48.36 -23.41
N VAL A 69 -0.12 -47.87 -22.40
CA VAL A 69 -0.54 -48.47 -21.10
C VAL A 69 0.38 -49.46 -20.35
N THR A 70 0.71 -49.13 -19.08
CA THR A 70 0.52 -50.02 -17.87
C THR A 70 0.43 -49.23 -16.53
N SER A 71 -0.72 -49.38 -15.85
CA SER A 71 -0.99 -49.55 -14.39
C SER A 71 -0.03 -49.02 -13.28
N SER A 72 -0.53 -48.17 -12.36
CA SER A 72 -0.83 -48.53 -10.94
C SER A 72 -1.26 -47.31 -10.07
N ARG A 73 -2.03 -47.59 -9.00
CA ARG A 73 -2.88 -46.71 -8.16
C ARG A 73 -2.17 -45.73 -7.19
N ALA A 74 -2.81 -44.57 -6.94
CA ALA A 74 -2.97 -43.90 -5.62
C ALA A 74 -4.08 -42.81 -5.67
N PRO A 75 -4.81 -42.50 -4.58
CA PRO A 75 -6.02 -41.67 -4.62
C PRO A 75 -5.71 -40.18 -4.76
N ARG A 76 -6.39 -39.51 -5.69
CA ARG A 76 -6.18 -38.12 -6.08
C ARG A 76 -7.16 -37.21 -5.34
N VAL A 77 -6.64 -36.39 -4.43
CA VAL A 77 -7.35 -35.23 -3.86
C VAL A 77 -7.76 -34.32 -5.03
N GLN A 78 -9.06 -34.02 -5.14
CA GLN A 78 -9.59 -33.14 -6.19
C GLN A 78 -9.09 -31.72 -5.99
N ARG A 79 -8.05 -31.38 -6.75
CA ARG A 79 -7.56 -30.02 -6.97
C ARG A 79 -8.55 -29.36 -7.95
N LEU A 80 -9.38 -28.44 -7.47
CA LEU A 80 -10.21 -27.59 -8.33
C LEU A 80 -9.28 -26.82 -9.27
N GLN A 81 -9.36 -27.14 -10.57
CA GLN A 81 -8.56 -26.51 -11.61
C GLN A 81 -9.21 -25.21 -12.08
N ASN A 82 -8.37 -24.18 -12.14
CA ASN A 82 -8.38 -22.98 -12.97
C ASN A 82 -9.57 -22.79 -13.92
N VAL A 83 -10.32 -21.71 -13.70
CA VAL A 83 -11.26 -21.15 -14.68
C VAL A 83 -10.45 -20.39 -15.73
N GLN A 84 -10.59 -20.82 -16.99
CA GLN A 84 -10.04 -20.18 -18.17
C GLN A 84 -11.04 -19.13 -18.66
N VAL A 85 -10.66 -17.85 -18.65
CA VAL A 85 -11.49 -16.75 -19.15
C VAL A 85 -11.32 -16.65 -20.67
N MET A 86 -12.43 -16.71 -21.41
CA MET A 86 -12.47 -16.42 -22.83
C MET A 86 -12.44 -14.91 -23.06
N ALA A 87 -11.45 -14.44 -23.82
CA ALA A 87 -11.36 -13.05 -24.28
C ALA A 87 -12.25 -12.87 -25.52
N ASN A 88 -13.08 -11.82 -25.51
CA ASN A 88 -13.77 -11.32 -26.69
C ASN A 88 -13.21 -9.93 -27.01
N ALA A 89 -12.78 -9.72 -28.24
CA ALA A 89 -12.00 -8.56 -28.66
C ALA A 89 -12.89 -7.33 -28.97
N GLY A 90 -12.64 -6.22 -28.26
CA GLY A 90 -13.18 -4.88 -28.52
C GLY A 90 -12.08 -3.81 -28.42
N LYS A 91 -11.26 -3.67 -29.48
CA LYS A 91 -9.94 -3.00 -29.49
C LYS A 91 -9.90 -1.45 -29.38
N THR A 92 -10.83 -0.80 -28.68
CA THR A 92 -10.73 0.67 -28.45
C THR A 92 -10.93 1.09 -27.00
N GLU A 93 -11.77 0.41 -26.21
CA GLU A 93 -11.89 0.67 -24.77
C GLU A 93 -10.80 -0.03 -23.94
N ASP A 94 -10.42 -1.26 -24.36
CA ASP A 94 -9.43 -2.07 -23.65
C ASP A 94 -8.10 -1.32 -23.43
N THR A 95 -7.65 -0.53 -24.41
CA THR A 95 -6.36 0.19 -24.34
C THR A 95 -6.36 1.37 -23.38
N GLU A 96 -7.49 2.02 -23.13
CA GLU A 96 -7.54 3.16 -22.19
C GLU A 96 -7.60 2.67 -20.73
N VAL A 97 -8.34 1.57 -20.48
CA VAL A 97 -8.36 0.92 -19.16
C VAL A 97 -6.99 0.34 -18.82
N GLU A 98 -6.29 -0.26 -19.79
CA GLU A 98 -4.91 -0.75 -19.62
C GLU A 98 -3.94 0.38 -19.24
N LYS A 99 -4.03 1.56 -19.87
CA LYS A 99 -3.20 2.73 -19.50
C LYS A 99 -3.49 3.24 -18.10
N LYS A 100 -4.76 3.45 -17.74
CA LYS A 100 -5.17 3.84 -16.38
C LYS A 100 -4.67 2.85 -15.34
N THR A 101 -4.70 1.57 -15.68
CA THR A 101 -4.22 0.48 -14.84
C THR A 101 -2.70 0.51 -14.65
N GLU A 102 -1.93 0.80 -15.71
CA GLU A 102 -0.48 0.98 -15.66
C GLU A 102 -0.11 2.19 -14.79
N GLU A 103 -0.73 3.35 -15.04
CA GLU A 103 -0.53 4.57 -14.24
C GLU A 103 -0.85 4.35 -12.74
N TYR A 104 -1.98 3.70 -12.44
CA TYR A 104 -2.34 3.35 -11.07
C TYR A 104 -1.35 2.36 -10.46
N SER A 105 -0.87 1.37 -11.24
CA SER A 105 0.12 0.40 -10.77
C SER A 105 1.45 1.07 -10.45
N ASP A 106 1.95 1.94 -11.32
CA ASP A 106 3.19 2.70 -11.09
C ASP A 106 3.08 3.56 -9.83
N THR A 107 1.97 4.27 -9.71
CA THR A 107 1.62 5.06 -8.53
C THR A 107 1.62 4.20 -7.26
N MET A 108 1.02 3.00 -7.34
CA MET A 108 1.00 2.03 -6.24
C MET A 108 2.39 1.50 -5.90
N GLN A 109 3.22 1.19 -6.90
CA GLN A 109 4.59 0.72 -6.69
C GLN A 109 5.41 1.76 -5.93
N VAL A 110 5.33 3.03 -6.35
CA VAL A 110 6.01 4.16 -5.70
C VAL A 110 5.49 4.37 -4.27
N ALA A 111 4.17 4.45 -4.09
CA ALA A 111 3.58 4.73 -2.78
C ALA A 111 3.72 3.56 -1.78
N MET A 112 3.93 2.34 -2.28
CA MET A 112 4.06 1.15 -1.43
C MET A 112 5.47 0.55 -1.39
N GLY A 113 6.42 1.06 -2.16
CA GLY A 113 7.78 0.51 -2.27
C GLY A 113 7.75 -0.98 -2.67
N THR A 114 6.94 -1.32 -3.66
CA THR A 114 6.65 -2.71 -4.06
C THR A 114 6.66 -2.87 -5.58
N ALA A 115 6.80 -4.10 -6.08
CA ALA A 115 6.66 -4.44 -7.50
C ALA A 115 5.27 -5.01 -7.84
N LEU A 116 4.30 -4.87 -6.93
CA LEU A 116 2.93 -5.32 -7.16
C LEU A 116 2.29 -4.52 -8.29
N THR A 117 1.39 -5.16 -9.03
CA THR A 117 0.61 -4.52 -10.09
C THR A 117 -0.87 -4.83 -9.87
N TYR A 118 -1.71 -3.90 -10.28
CA TYR A 118 -3.15 -4.11 -10.39
C TYR A 118 -3.50 -4.20 -11.87
N ARG A 119 -4.51 -5.00 -12.22
CA ARG A 119 -5.00 -5.20 -13.60
C ARG A 119 -6.51 -5.11 -13.60
N HIS A 120 -7.07 -3.92 -13.84
CA HIS A 120 -8.50 -3.68 -13.75
C HIS A 120 -9.28 -4.43 -14.84
N GLU A 121 -8.76 -4.47 -16.05
CA GLU A 121 -9.35 -5.18 -17.20
C GLU A 121 -9.50 -6.69 -17.00
N LEU A 122 -8.79 -7.30 -16.03
CA LEU A 122 -8.93 -8.72 -15.70
C LEU A 122 -10.11 -9.01 -14.76
N GLY A 123 -10.83 -7.97 -14.33
CA GLY A 123 -12.01 -8.09 -13.49
C GLY A 123 -11.71 -8.20 -11.99
N MET A 124 -12.79 -8.34 -11.23
CA MET A 124 -12.75 -8.53 -9.78
C MET A 124 -11.97 -9.80 -9.40
N ASN A 125 -10.96 -9.67 -8.54
CA ASN A 125 -10.16 -10.77 -8.00
C ASN A 125 -10.09 -10.72 -6.47
N TYR A 126 -9.94 -11.88 -5.83
CA TYR A 126 -9.97 -11.97 -4.38
C TYR A 126 -9.32 -13.25 -3.83
N ALA A 127 -9.09 -13.27 -2.52
CA ALA A 127 -8.60 -14.44 -1.79
C ALA A 127 -9.31 -14.60 -0.44
N HIS A 128 -9.59 -15.83 -0.05
CA HIS A 128 -10.05 -16.16 1.29
C HIS A 128 -8.87 -16.09 2.27
N VAL A 129 -8.94 -15.15 3.21
CA VAL A 129 -7.98 -15.02 4.31
C VAL A 129 -8.37 -15.96 5.45
N LEU A 130 -9.66 -16.03 5.73
CA LEU A 130 -10.32 -17.01 6.60
C LEU A 130 -11.53 -17.58 5.85
N PRO A 131 -12.16 -18.69 6.32
CA PRO A 131 -13.35 -19.24 5.67
C PRO A 131 -14.45 -18.19 5.43
N ASN A 132 -14.64 -17.27 6.37
CA ASN A 132 -15.65 -16.22 6.35
C ASN A 132 -15.10 -14.80 6.12
N LEU A 133 -13.82 -14.65 5.74
CA LEU A 133 -13.19 -13.34 5.52
C LEU A 133 -12.41 -13.34 4.20
N ILE A 134 -12.86 -12.53 3.25
CA ILE A 134 -12.26 -12.38 1.93
C ILE A 134 -11.67 -10.98 1.79
N VAL A 135 -10.52 -10.90 1.13
CA VAL A 135 -9.92 -9.64 0.69
C VAL A 135 -9.81 -9.63 -0.82
N GLY A 136 -10.26 -8.56 -1.47
CA GLY A 136 -10.25 -8.47 -2.93
C GLY A 136 -10.19 -7.06 -3.49
N SER A 137 -10.16 -7.00 -4.83
CA SER A 137 -10.29 -5.76 -5.60
C SER A 137 -11.74 -5.29 -5.68
N CYS A 138 -11.96 -4.12 -6.27
CA CYS A 138 -13.29 -3.58 -6.44
C CYS A 138 -14.21 -4.48 -7.27
N LEU A 139 -15.50 -4.43 -6.94
CA LEU A 139 -16.55 -4.78 -7.89
C LEU A 139 -16.50 -3.74 -9.02
N GLN A 140 -16.83 -4.16 -10.23
CA GLN A 140 -16.81 -3.30 -11.41
C GLN A 140 -18.21 -3.07 -11.96
N THR A 141 -19.10 -4.04 -11.79
CA THR A 141 -20.45 -4.01 -12.34
C THR A 141 -21.48 -4.55 -11.34
N PRO A 142 -22.78 -4.24 -11.51
CA PRO A 142 -23.86 -4.86 -10.74
C PRO A 142 -23.82 -6.40 -10.75
N ALA A 143 -23.42 -7.01 -11.86
CA ALA A 143 -23.31 -8.47 -11.98
C ALA A 143 -22.29 -9.09 -11.02
N ASP A 144 -21.33 -8.31 -10.51
CA ASP A 144 -20.38 -8.80 -9.51
C ASP A 144 -21.05 -9.02 -8.14
N VAL A 145 -22.11 -8.27 -7.82
CA VAL A 145 -22.95 -8.52 -6.63
C VAL A 145 -23.56 -9.92 -6.70
N ASP A 146 -24.10 -10.29 -7.85
CA ASP A 146 -24.70 -11.61 -8.08
C ASP A 146 -23.65 -12.74 -7.97
N LYS A 147 -22.45 -12.52 -8.54
CA LYS A 147 -21.32 -13.46 -8.41
C LYS A 147 -20.95 -13.68 -6.95
N LEU A 148 -20.83 -12.59 -6.17
CA LEU A 148 -20.50 -12.68 -4.74
C LEU A 148 -21.61 -13.36 -3.95
N ARG A 149 -22.88 -13.05 -4.21
CA ARG A 149 -24.00 -13.72 -3.54
C ARG A 149 -24.01 -15.21 -3.83
N LYS A 150 -23.82 -15.61 -5.09
CA LYS A 150 -23.72 -17.03 -5.49
C LYS A 150 -22.55 -17.75 -4.81
N ALA A 151 -21.47 -17.03 -4.49
CA ALA A 151 -20.35 -17.53 -3.71
C ALA A 151 -20.58 -17.51 -2.18
N GLY A 152 -21.77 -17.16 -1.71
CA GLY A 152 -22.15 -17.17 -0.29
C GLY A 152 -21.69 -15.95 0.50
N ILE A 153 -21.30 -14.86 -0.17
CA ILE A 153 -21.00 -13.59 0.49
C ILE A 153 -22.32 -12.98 0.99
N SER A 154 -22.28 -12.49 2.23
CA SER A 154 -23.38 -11.79 2.89
C SER A 154 -23.11 -10.29 3.05
N THR A 155 -21.84 -9.87 3.02
CA THR A 155 -21.45 -8.47 3.22
C THR A 155 -20.37 -8.07 2.23
N VAL A 156 -20.63 -7.03 1.42
CA VAL A 156 -19.65 -6.32 0.61
C VAL A 156 -19.23 -5.07 1.36
N PHE A 157 -17.96 -5.00 1.77
CA PHE A 157 -17.42 -3.93 2.59
C PHE A 157 -16.43 -3.10 1.78
N CYS A 158 -16.93 -2.00 1.23
CA CYS A 158 -16.25 -1.12 0.28
C CYS A 158 -15.51 0.02 1.00
N LEU A 159 -14.20 0.09 0.80
CA LEU A 159 -13.33 1.13 1.38
C LEU A 159 -13.05 2.31 0.43
N GLN A 160 -13.56 2.27 -0.80
CA GLN A 160 -13.24 3.24 -1.84
C GLN A 160 -13.96 4.58 -1.63
N GLN A 161 -13.24 5.67 -1.89
CA GLN A 161 -13.81 7.00 -2.06
C GLN A 161 -14.30 7.19 -3.50
N ASP A 162 -15.12 8.22 -3.72
CA ASP A 162 -15.68 8.51 -5.05
C ASP A 162 -14.61 8.79 -6.12
N PRO A 163 -13.47 9.47 -5.84
CA PRO A 163 -12.39 9.61 -6.81
C PRO A 163 -11.79 8.28 -7.27
N ASP A 164 -11.70 7.28 -6.37
CA ASP A 164 -11.19 5.95 -6.73
C ASP A 164 -12.08 5.27 -7.77
N LEU A 165 -13.40 5.44 -7.59
CA LEU A 165 -14.43 4.84 -8.43
C LEU A 165 -14.52 5.58 -9.77
N ALA A 166 -14.50 6.90 -9.73
CA ALA A 166 -14.50 7.75 -10.92
C ALA A 166 -13.28 7.51 -11.82
N TYR A 167 -12.10 7.25 -11.24
CA TYR A 167 -10.89 6.97 -12.02
C TYR A 167 -11.07 5.75 -12.94
N PHE A 168 -11.75 4.70 -12.47
CA PHE A 168 -12.03 3.48 -13.24
C PHE A 168 -13.46 3.41 -13.80
N ASP A 169 -14.18 4.54 -13.84
CA ASP A 169 -15.55 4.63 -14.39
C ASP A 169 -16.54 3.61 -13.74
N VAL A 170 -16.37 3.32 -12.45
CA VAL A 170 -17.21 2.37 -11.70
C VAL A 170 -18.47 3.06 -11.17
N ASP A 171 -19.64 2.63 -11.65
CA ASP A 171 -20.94 3.08 -11.13
C ASP A 171 -21.29 2.39 -9.80
N ILE A 172 -20.83 3.00 -8.71
CA ILE A 172 -21.12 2.52 -7.36
C ILE A 172 -22.62 2.61 -7.01
N GLY A 173 -23.37 3.51 -7.62
CA GLY A 173 -24.81 3.65 -7.41
C GLY A 173 -25.53 2.40 -7.90
N ALA A 174 -25.26 1.98 -9.14
CA ALA A 174 -25.83 0.77 -9.71
C ALA A 174 -25.45 -0.50 -8.92
N ILE A 175 -24.22 -0.58 -8.41
CA ILE A 175 -23.78 -1.70 -7.56
C ILE A 175 -24.56 -1.74 -6.24
N ILE A 176 -24.75 -0.58 -5.59
CA ILE A 176 -25.52 -0.49 -4.35
C ILE A 176 -26.99 -0.84 -4.58
N GLU A 177 -27.61 -0.32 -5.64
CA GLU A 177 -29.00 -0.65 -5.96
C GLU A 177 -29.16 -2.15 -6.23
N ARG A 178 -28.23 -2.76 -6.97
CA ARG A 178 -28.27 -4.21 -7.18
C ARG A 178 -28.14 -5.00 -5.88
N ALA A 179 -27.29 -4.55 -4.95
CA ALA A 179 -27.17 -5.19 -3.64
C ALA A 179 -28.46 -5.09 -2.81
N LYS A 180 -29.26 -4.03 -2.96
CA LYS A 180 -30.57 -3.90 -2.31
C LYS A 180 -31.63 -4.84 -2.90
N GLU A 181 -31.53 -5.15 -4.19
CA GLU A 181 -32.45 -6.07 -4.88
C GLU A 181 -32.18 -7.56 -4.57
N VAL A 182 -30.94 -7.90 -4.20
CA VAL A 182 -30.51 -9.28 -3.98
C VAL A 182 -30.63 -9.64 -2.51
N ASP A 183 -31.48 -10.61 -2.18
CA ASP A 183 -31.67 -11.05 -0.80
C ASP A 183 -30.42 -11.74 -0.21
N GLY A 184 -30.11 -11.38 1.05
CA GLY A 184 -29.01 -11.94 1.81
C GLY A 184 -27.62 -11.40 1.47
N ILE A 185 -27.50 -10.24 0.82
CA ILE A 185 -26.24 -9.50 0.68
C ILE A 185 -26.43 -8.01 1.02
N GLU A 186 -25.52 -7.44 1.80
CA GLU A 186 -25.51 -6.01 2.11
C GLU A 186 -24.25 -5.35 1.55
N HIS A 187 -24.40 -4.18 0.92
CA HIS A 187 -23.27 -3.35 0.52
C HIS A 187 -23.07 -2.19 1.49
N ILE A 188 -21.89 -2.10 2.10
CA ILE A 188 -21.53 -1.09 3.09
C ILE A 188 -20.34 -0.28 2.58
N ARG A 189 -20.42 1.05 2.65
CA ARG A 189 -19.29 1.94 2.38
C ARG A 189 -18.68 2.46 3.67
N ALA A 190 -17.38 2.21 3.86
CA ALA A 190 -16.59 2.68 4.98
C ALA A 190 -15.27 3.26 4.44
N GLN A 191 -15.36 4.46 3.89
CA GLN A 191 -14.31 5.04 3.04
C GLN A 191 -12.99 5.32 3.79
N ILE A 192 -11.88 5.05 3.10
CA ILE A 192 -10.49 5.38 3.47
C ILE A 192 -9.78 5.90 2.22
N ARG A 193 -9.08 7.05 2.32
CA ARG A 193 -8.32 7.64 1.21
C ARG A 193 -7.20 6.73 0.74
N ASP A 194 -7.04 6.62 -0.58
CA ASP A 194 -5.98 5.77 -1.13
C ASP A 194 -4.59 6.34 -0.91
N PHE A 195 -3.60 5.45 -0.83
CA PHE A 195 -2.18 5.79 -0.70
C PHE A 195 -1.83 6.76 0.45
N ASP A 196 -2.67 6.78 1.48
CA ASP A 196 -2.52 7.63 2.64
C ASP A 196 -2.46 6.80 3.93
N PRO A 197 -1.25 6.51 4.46
CA PRO A 197 -1.10 5.76 5.68
C PRO A 197 -1.60 6.51 6.92
N TYR A 198 -1.72 7.85 6.86
CA TYR A 198 -2.25 8.67 7.94
C TYR A 198 -3.77 8.58 8.01
N ASP A 199 -4.46 8.76 6.87
CA ASP A 199 -5.91 8.57 6.82
C ASP A 199 -6.27 7.13 7.20
N LEU A 200 -5.54 6.13 6.68
CA LEU A 200 -5.72 4.74 7.08
C LEU A 200 -5.65 4.57 8.61
N ARG A 201 -4.58 5.05 9.25
CA ARG A 201 -4.42 5.00 10.71
C ARG A 201 -5.63 5.61 11.44
N LEU A 202 -6.06 6.82 11.07
CA LEU A 202 -7.15 7.51 11.75
C LEU A 202 -8.52 6.88 11.51
N ARG A 203 -8.73 6.28 10.34
CA ARG A 203 -10.01 5.70 9.94
C ARG A 203 -10.22 4.29 10.49
N LEU A 204 -9.15 3.52 10.72
CA LEU A 204 -9.22 2.13 11.17
C LEU A 204 -10.20 1.90 12.34
N PRO A 205 -10.20 2.69 13.44
CA PRO A 205 -11.16 2.50 14.53
C PRO A 205 -12.63 2.53 14.07
N LYS A 206 -13.05 3.58 13.36
CA LYS A 206 -14.45 3.73 12.92
C LYS A 206 -14.84 2.70 11.85
N VAL A 207 -13.90 2.37 10.97
CA VAL A 207 -14.10 1.37 9.91
C VAL A 207 -14.26 -0.02 10.51
N VAL A 208 -13.39 -0.42 11.43
CA VAL A 208 -13.46 -1.73 12.09
C VAL A 208 -14.67 -1.83 13.02
N ALA A 209 -15.08 -0.76 13.69
CA ALA A 209 -16.34 -0.72 14.43
C ALA A 209 -17.55 -1.01 13.53
N THR A 210 -17.57 -0.41 12.32
CA THR A 210 -18.64 -0.65 11.34
C THR A 210 -18.60 -2.07 10.80
N LEU A 211 -17.41 -2.60 10.52
CA LEU A 211 -17.22 -3.99 10.11
C LEU A 211 -17.70 -4.98 11.18
N LEU A 212 -17.39 -4.72 12.46
CA LEU A 212 -17.83 -5.54 13.58
C LEU A 212 -19.36 -5.58 13.69
N GLN A 213 -20.03 -4.44 13.56
CA GLN A 213 -21.49 -4.36 13.54
C GLN A 213 -22.07 -5.18 12.38
N ALA A 214 -21.52 -5.01 11.18
CA ALA A 214 -21.96 -5.74 9.98
C ALA A 214 -21.77 -7.25 10.13
N ALA A 215 -20.61 -7.69 10.61
CA ALA A 215 -20.31 -9.09 10.83
C ALA A 215 -21.23 -9.74 11.89
N LYS A 216 -21.52 -9.01 12.99
CA LYS A 216 -22.47 -9.46 14.03
C LYS A 216 -23.89 -9.59 13.48
N ARG A 217 -24.35 -8.63 12.67
CA ARG A 217 -25.72 -8.56 12.13
C ARG A 217 -25.95 -9.56 11.00
N ASN A 218 -25.03 -9.62 10.04
CA ASN A 218 -25.26 -10.35 8.79
C ASN A 218 -24.79 -11.80 8.87
N GLY A 219 -23.82 -12.10 9.76
CA GLY A 219 -23.12 -13.38 9.75
C GLY A 219 -22.51 -13.68 8.39
N GLY A 220 -22.30 -14.96 8.08
CA GLY A 220 -21.81 -15.40 6.77
C GLY A 220 -20.41 -14.89 6.44
N THR A 221 -20.12 -14.74 5.14
CA THR A 221 -18.81 -14.35 4.62
C THR A 221 -18.76 -12.87 4.27
N THR A 222 -17.76 -12.17 4.78
CA THR A 222 -17.52 -10.75 4.47
C THR A 222 -16.44 -10.59 3.41
N TYR A 223 -16.76 -9.81 2.36
CA TYR A 223 -15.86 -9.41 1.29
C TYR A 223 -15.37 -7.98 1.52
N ILE A 224 -14.13 -7.83 1.99
CA ILE A 224 -13.52 -6.52 2.22
C ILE A 224 -12.71 -6.12 0.99
N HIS A 225 -13.01 -4.96 0.41
CA HIS A 225 -12.29 -4.48 -0.76
C HIS A 225 -11.96 -2.99 -0.73
N CYS A 226 -10.93 -2.64 -1.50
CA CYS A 226 -10.64 -1.28 -1.92
C CYS A 226 -10.57 -1.27 -3.46
N THR A 227 -9.70 -0.48 -4.08
CA THR A 227 -9.48 -0.54 -5.54
C THR A 227 -8.80 -1.85 -5.94
N ALA A 228 -7.51 -2.01 -5.61
CA ALA A 228 -6.75 -3.20 -5.99
C ALA A 228 -6.82 -4.36 -4.97
N GLY A 229 -7.30 -4.10 -3.74
CA GLY A 229 -7.22 -5.08 -2.66
C GLY A 229 -5.81 -5.33 -2.15
N LEU A 230 -4.89 -4.36 -2.30
CA LEU A 230 -3.46 -4.53 -1.99
C LEU A 230 -2.95 -3.66 -0.83
N GLY A 231 -3.70 -2.62 -0.43
CA GLY A 231 -3.36 -1.73 0.69
C GLY A 231 -4.43 -1.68 1.77
N ARG A 232 -5.45 -0.83 1.55
CA ARG A 232 -6.53 -0.54 2.52
C ARG A 232 -7.31 -1.78 2.97
N ALA A 233 -7.77 -2.61 2.05
CA ALA A 233 -8.55 -3.82 2.38
C ALA A 233 -7.75 -4.87 3.15
N PRO A 234 -6.53 -5.25 2.73
CA PRO A 234 -5.59 -6.01 3.55
C PRO A 234 -5.42 -5.45 4.97
N ALA A 235 -5.23 -4.13 5.10
CA ALA A 235 -5.02 -3.48 6.39
C ALA A 235 -6.24 -3.63 7.33
N VAL A 236 -7.45 -3.37 6.81
CA VAL A 236 -8.71 -3.50 7.57
C VAL A 236 -8.96 -4.95 7.98
N ALA A 237 -8.73 -5.91 7.07
CA ALA A 237 -8.87 -7.33 7.37
C ALA A 237 -7.89 -7.79 8.47
N LEU A 238 -6.62 -7.40 8.38
CA LEU A 238 -5.63 -7.70 9.44
C LEU A 238 -5.98 -7.03 10.75
N THR A 239 -6.48 -5.80 10.72
CA THR A 239 -6.88 -5.09 11.93
C THR A 239 -8.06 -5.77 12.59
N TYR A 240 -9.03 -6.26 11.82
CA TYR A 240 -10.14 -7.06 12.35
C TYR A 240 -9.67 -8.37 12.97
N MET A 241 -8.78 -9.11 12.30
CA MET A 241 -8.18 -10.33 12.84
C MET A 241 -7.42 -10.05 14.15
N TYR A 242 -6.63 -8.97 14.16
CA TYR A 242 -5.78 -8.59 15.28
C TYR A 242 -6.57 -8.06 16.48
N TRP A 243 -7.55 -7.18 16.27
CA TRP A 243 -8.29 -6.56 17.38
C TRP A 243 -9.43 -7.45 17.88
N ILE A 244 -10.17 -8.09 16.97
CA ILE A 244 -11.44 -8.76 17.28
C ILE A 244 -11.27 -10.27 17.38
N LEU A 245 -10.60 -10.90 16.42
CA LEU A 245 -10.56 -12.36 16.32
C LEU A 245 -9.45 -13.03 17.17
N GLY A 246 -8.66 -12.24 17.90
CA GLY A 246 -7.69 -12.77 18.85
C GLY A 246 -6.32 -13.12 18.28
N TYR A 247 -6.07 -12.89 16.98
CA TYR A 247 -4.78 -13.20 16.37
C TYR A 247 -3.67 -12.26 16.84
N ASP A 248 -2.43 -12.71 16.72
CA ASP A 248 -1.27 -11.83 16.73
C ASP A 248 -1.12 -11.16 15.35
N LEU A 249 -0.65 -9.90 15.31
CA LEU A 249 -0.56 -9.13 14.07
C LEU A 249 0.39 -9.78 13.05
N SER A 250 1.53 -10.30 13.53
CA SER A 250 2.53 -10.97 12.69
C SER A 250 2.00 -12.28 12.10
N GLU A 251 1.28 -13.07 12.90
CA GLU A 251 0.64 -14.31 12.47
C GLU A 251 -0.46 -14.03 11.44
N ALA A 252 -1.37 -13.10 11.74
CA ALA A 252 -2.44 -12.71 10.82
C ALA A 252 -1.87 -12.21 9.48
N ASN A 253 -0.82 -11.39 9.52
CA ASN A 253 -0.13 -10.95 8.31
C ASN A 253 0.49 -12.13 7.55
N ALA A 254 1.15 -13.07 8.22
CA ALA A 254 1.73 -14.25 7.57
C ALA A 254 0.65 -15.12 6.91
N MET A 255 -0.53 -15.26 7.53
CA MET A 255 -1.67 -15.97 6.93
C MET A 255 -2.18 -15.26 5.67
N LEU A 256 -2.37 -13.94 5.73
CA LEU A 256 -2.80 -13.14 4.60
C LEU A 256 -1.81 -13.22 3.42
N GLN A 257 -0.51 -13.06 3.69
CA GLN A 257 0.53 -13.05 2.65
C GLN A 257 0.66 -14.39 1.92
N LYS A 258 0.25 -15.52 2.54
CA LYS A 258 0.22 -16.84 1.89
C LYS A 258 -0.83 -16.94 0.79
N VAL A 259 -1.95 -16.22 0.94
CA VAL A 259 -3.09 -16.31 0.02
C VAL A 259 -3.20 -15.10 -0.90
N ARG A 260 -2.62 -13.96 -0.50
CA ARG A 260 -2.63 -12.71 -1.27
C ARG A 260 -1.39 -11.88 -0.97
N THR A 261 -0.46 -11.82 -1.91
CA THR A 261 0.68 -10.90 -1.83
C THR A 261 0.19 -9.47 -1.87
N CYS A 262 0.42 -8.72 -0.80
CA CYS A 262 -0.10 -7.36 -0.63
C CYS A 262 0.78 -6.57 0.34
N HIS A 263 0.42 -5.32 0.60
CA HIS A 263 1.18 -4.45 1.50
C HIS A 263 0.21 -3.72 2.47
N PRO A 264 -0.20 -4.38 3.56
CA PRO A 264 -1.28 -3.95 4.46
C PRO A 264 -0.91 -2.81 5.43
N LYS A 265 0.23 -2.13 5.23
CA LYS A 265 0.68 -0.98 6.03
C LYS A 265 0.66 -1.28 7.54
N LEU A 266 1.45 -2.27 7.98
CA LEU A 266 1.47 -2.72 9.37
C LEU A 266 1.71 -1.59 10.38
N ASP A 267 2.54 -0.60 10.02
CA ASP A 267 2.80 0.55 10.90
C ASP A 267 1.56 1.41 11.13
N SER A 268 0.66 1.55 10.15
CA SER A 268 -0.63 2.23 10.34
C SER A 268 -1.54 1.46 11.29
N ILE A 269 -1.53 0.11 11.23
CA ILE A 269 -2.31 -0.75 12.14
C ILE A 269 -1.78 -0.63 13.58
N LYS A 270 -0.46 -0.71 13.76
CA LYS A 270 0.19 -0.53 15.06
C LYS A 270 -0.05 0.86 15.63
N ALA A 271 0.08 1.89 14.80
CA ALA A 271 -0.18 3.26 15.18
C ALA A 271 -1.63 3.47 15.63
N ALA A 272 -2.61 2.94 14.90
CA ALA A 272 -4.03 3.00 15.29
C ALA A 272 -4.31 2.22 16.59
N THR A 273 -3.60 1.10 16.79
CA THR A 273 -3.67 0.31 18.02
C THR A 273 -3.15 1.12 19.21
N ALA A 274 -2.00 1.79 19.05
CA ALA A 274 -1.45 2.67 20.07
C ALA A 274 -2.43 3.80 20.39
N ASP A 275 -3.01 4.45 19.37
CA ASP A 275 -3.98 5.54 19.58
C ASP A 275 -5.22 5.09 20.37
N LEU A 276 -5.70 3.87 20.13
CA LEU A 276 -6.81 3.29 20.90
C LEU A 276 -6.41 2.98 22.34
N LEU A 277 -5.16 2.66 22.62
CA LEU A 277 -4.72 2.28 23.98
C LEU A 277 -4.24 3.47 24.82
N THR A 278 -3.61 4.47 24.19
CA THR A 278 -3.06 5.65 24.87
C THR A 278 -3.92 6.90 24.70
N GLY A 279 -4.92 6.86 23.82
CA GLY A 279 -5.63 8.06 23.36
C GLY A 279 -4.92 8.72 22.18
N ASN A 280 -5.57 9.77 21.65
CA ASN A 280 -5.17 10.46 20.43
C ASN A 280 -4.90 11.94 20.68
N SER A 281 -4.11 12.23 21.74
CA SER A 281 -3.71 13.60 22.06
C SER A 281 -2.90 14.19 20.91
N LYS A 282 -3.10 15.49 20.66
CA LYS A 282 -2.41 16.22 19.61
C LYS A 282 -1.50 17.29 20.19
N GLU A 283 -0.41 17.55 19.50
CA GLU A 283 0.52 18.64 19.81
C GLU A 283 0.68 19.57 18.61
N LYS A 284 0.96 20.83 18.90
CA LYS A 284 1.33 21.80 17.87
C LYS A 284 2.75 21.54 17.40
N VAL A 285 2.92 21.45 16.10
CA VAL A 285 4.21 21.23 15.44
C VAL A 285 4.44 22.33 14.44
N LYS A 286 5.66 22.88 14.43
CA LYS A 286 6.06 23.92 13.50
C LYS A 286 7.14 23.40 12.56
N LEU A 287 6.82 23.32 11.28
CA LEU A 287 7.80 23.08 10.22
C LEU A 287 8.34 24.42 9.71
N ALA A 288 9.59 24.44 9.30
CA ALA A 288 10.24 25.65 8.83
C ALA A 288 11.20 25.37 7.67
N TRP A 289 11.30 26.33 6.75
CA TRP A 289 12.29 26.35 5.67
C TRP A 289 13.07 27.66 5.66
N PHE A 290 14.39 27.55 5.85
CA PHE A 290 15.30 28.69 6.07
C PHE A 290 16.21 29.01 4.87
N ARG A 291 16.11 28.24 3.77
CA ARG A 291 17.13 28.22 2.71
C ARG A 291 16.83 29.09 1.49
N GLY A 292 15.95 30.08 1.66
CA GLY A 292 15.57 31.04 0.60
C GLY A 292 14.83 30.40 -0.56
N ALA A 293 13.49 30.38 -0.49
CA ALA A 293 12.63 30.06 -1.62
C ALA A 293 12.19 31.35 -2.33
N LYS A 294 12.08 31.32 -3.66
CA LYS A 294 11.71 32.50 -4.46
C LYS A 294 10.21 32.73 -4.48
N GLU A 295 9.44 31.67 -4.68
CA GLU A 295 8.03 31.69 -5.02
C GLU A 295 7.20 30.96 -3.97
N SER A 296 7.58 29.72 -3.63
CA SER A 296 6.75 28.87 -2.76
C SER A 296 7.55 27.83 -1.99
N VAL A 297 7.00 27.48 -0.82
CA VAL A 297 7.38 26.29 -0.06
C VAL A 297 6.11 25.54 0.27
N GLU A 298 6.07 24.25 -0.05
CA GLU A 298 4.97 23.34 0.23
C GLU A 298 5.50 22.05 0.87
N VAL A 299 4.59 21.25 1.45
CA VAL A 299 4.87 19.89 1.91
C VAL A 299 3.82 18.90 1.40
N ALA A 300 4.27 17.69 1.08
CA ALA A 300 3.44 16.51 0.88
C ALA A 300 3.87 15.37 1.83
N GLY A 301 2.97 14.42 2.08
CA GLY A 301 3.09 13.42 3.15
C GLY A 301 2.41 13.93 4.42
N LEU A 302 3.14 13.91 5.54
CA LEU A 302 2.70 14.45 6.83
C LEU A 302 1.32 13.88 7.22
N ASP A 303 0.32 14.75 7.42
CA ASP A 303 -1.07 14.42 7.73
C ASP A 303 -2.04 14.64 6.56
N VAL A 304 -1.51 14.94 5.37
CA VAL A 304 -2.31 15.19 4.16
C VAL A 304 -2.15 14.11 3.09
N GLY A 305 -1.14 13.24 3.22
CA GLY A 305 -0.82 12.20 2.24
C GLY A 305 0.06 12.73 1.11
N TRP A 306 0.45 11.84 0.19
CA TRP A 306 1.48 12.16 -0.84
C TRP A 306 0.94 12.87 -2.09
N TYR A 307 -0.38 12.97 -2.27
CA TYR A 307 -1.01 13.61 -3.43
C TYR A 307 -1.44 15.04 -3.15
N GLU A 308 -1.72 15.34 -1.88
CA GLU A 308 -2.10 16.67 -1.44
C GLU A 308 -0.85 17.46 -1.03
N ARG A 309 -0.95 18.79 -1.13
CA ARG A 309 0.11 19.71 -0.75
C ARG A 309 -0.42 20.76 0.19
N VAL A 310 0.40 21.15 1.16
CA VAL A 310 0.11 22.27 2.06
C VAL A 310 1.18 23.32 1.89
N SER A 311 0.75 24.53 1.53
CA SER A 311 1.64 25.68 1.39
C SER A 311 2.04 26.26 2.74
N PHE A 312 3.30 26.67 2.84
CA PHE A 312 3.84 27.39 3.99
C PHE A 312 3.50 28.88 3.87
N THR A 313 3.52 29.59 5.01
CA THR A 313 3.40 31.04 5.03
C THR A 313 4.78 31.67 5.12
N ARG A 314 5.06 32.63 4.22
CA ARG A 314 6.28 33.44 4.29
C ARG A 314 6.16 34.48 5.41
N SER A 315 7.11 34.46 6.32
CA SER A 315 7.20 35.39 7.45
C SER A 315 8.08 36.60 7.11
N SER A 316 7.98 37.66 7.91
CA SER A 316 8.73 38.92 7.73
C SER A 316 10.24 38.77 7.87
N ASP A 317 10.71 37.71 8.53
CA ASP A 317 12.12 37.32 8.62
C ASP A 317 12.64 36.66 7.32
N GLY A 318 11.79 36.52 6.31
CA GLY A 318 12.12 35.93 5.01
C GLY A 318 12.03 34.40 4.97
N ASN A 319 11.75 33.75 6.09
CA ASN A 319 11.62 32.30 6.21
C ASN A 319 10.18 31.83 6.02
N TRP A 320 10.00 30.54 5.78
CA TRP A 320 8.69 29.93 5.56
C TRP A 320 8.33 29.02 6.72
N TYR A 321 7.10 29.12 7.20
CA TYR A 321 6.61 28.34 8.34
C TYR A 321 5.28 27.67 8.04
N LEU A 322 5.09 26.49 8.63
CA LEU A 322 3.82 25.77 8.63
C LEU A 322 3.55 25.24 10.04
N ASP A 323 2.47 25.72 10.65
CA ASP A 323 1.95 25.21 11.91
C ASP A 323 0.92 24.10 11.63
N ARG A 324 1.06 22.96 12.30
CA ARG A 324 0.13 21.83 12.26
C ARG A 324 -0.21 21.37 13.68
N GLU A 325 -1.33 20.70 13.82
CA GLU A 325 -1.71 20.03 15.07
C GLU A 325 -1.85 18.54 14.80
N LEU A 326 -0.89 17.76 15.28
CA LEU A 326 -0.71 16.36 14.92
C LEU A 326 -0.83 15.46 16.13
N PRO A 327 -1.45 14.28 16.01
CA PRO A 327 -1.41 13.28 17.06
C PRO A 327 0.02 12.80 17.38
N VAL A 328 0.21 12.18 18.53
CA VAL A 328 1.46 11.46 18.84
C VAL A 328 1.81 10.48 17.72
N GLY A 329 3.03 10.48 17.23
CA GLY A 329 3.48 9.57 16.18
C GLY A 329 4.63 10.10 15.33
N LYS A 330 5.04 9.28 14.37
CA LYS A 330 6.07 9.62 13.39
C LYS A 330 5.41 9.92 12.04
N TYR A 331 5.78 11.05 11.45
CA TYR A 331 5.21 11.53 10.19
C TYR A 331 6.31 11.80 9.19
N GLU A 332 6.31 11.05 8.10
CA GLU A 332 7.22 11.28 6.98
C GLU A 332 6.63 12.29 6.02
N PHE A 333 7.48 13.13 5.45
CA PHE A 333 7.09 14.16 4.51
C PHE A 333 8.26 14.60 3.64
N LYS A 334 7.95 15.39 2.61
CA LYS A 334 8.97 15.98 1.73
C LYS A 334 8.55 17.38 1.32
N TYR A 335 9.54 18.28 1.20
CA TYR A 335 9.30 19.65 0.78
C TYR A 335 9.19 19.72 -0.74
N ILE A 336 8.41 20.69 -1.21
CA ILE A 336 8.39 21.15 -2.59
C ILE A 336 8.71 22.63 -2.55
N VAL A 337 9.89 23.00 -3.04
CA VAL A 337 10.40 24.38 -2.99
C VAL A 337 10.53 24.88 -4.42
N ASP A 338 9.82 25.94 -4.76
CA ASP A 338 9.75 26.49 -6.12
C ASP A 338 9.49 25.37 -7.17
N GLY A 339 8.51 24.50 -6.87
CA GLY A 339 8.12 23.36 -7.71
C GLY A 339 9.05 22.14 -7.67
N THR A 340 10.16 22.19 -6.94
CA THR A 340 11.16 21.11 -6.88
C THR A 340 11.05 20.30 -5.60
N TRP A 341 10.90 18.98 -5.70
CA TRP A 341 10.91 18.08 -4.56
C TRP A 341 12.30 18.02 -3.92
N CYS A 342 12.38 18.28 -2.61
CA CYS A 342 13.64 18.25 -1.88
C CYS A 342 13.45 17.80 -0.43
N ILE A 343 14.57 17.41 0.18
CA ILE A 343 14.65 17.19 1.63
C ILE A 343 15.36 18.38 2.27
N SER A 344 14.90 18.76 3.47
CA SER A 344 15.62 19.69 4.31
C SER A 344 16.74 18.95 5.05
N PRO A 345 18.00 19.41 4.98
CA PRO A 345 19.06 18.90 5.86
C PRO A 345 18.89 19.36 7.32
N ASP A 346 18.03 20.35 7.55
CA ASP A 346 17.79 20.94 8.88
C ASP A 346 16.67 20.20 9.64
N THR A 347 16.18 19.09 9.08
CA THR A 347 15.13 18.23 9.66
C THR A 347 15.58 16.77 9.61
N SER A 348 15.14 15.97 10.59
CA SER A 348 15.38 14.53 10.61
C SER A 348 14.98 13.87 9.29
N ARG A 349 15.72 12.83 8.90
CA ARG A 349 15.53 12.13 7.63
C ARG A 349 15.50 10.62 7.84
N THR A 350 14.71 9.94 7.03
CA THR A 350 14.70 8.47 7.01
C THR A 350 16.01 7.94 6.46
N GLU A 351 16.26 6.66 6.73
CA GLU A 351 17.18 5.91 5.88
C GLU A 351 16.59 5.78 4.46
N PRO A 352 17.44 5.62 3.42
CA PRO A 352 16.95 5.35 2.08
C PRO A 352 16.07 4.10 2.05
N ASN A 353 14.91 4.19 1.41
CA ASN A 353 14.08 3.01 1.13
C ASN A 353 14.73 2.12 0.05
N LYS A 354 14.07 1.02 -0.33
CA LYS A 354 14.58 0.07 -1.35
C LYS A 354 14.87 0.71 -2.70
N ASP A 355 14.16 1.79 -3.03
CA ASP A 355 14.27 2.55 -4.27
C ASP A 355 15.24 3.75 -4.13
N GLY A 356 15.91 3.86 -2.98
CA GLY A 356 16.86 4.94 -2.67
C GLY A 356 16.19 6.26 -2.27
N HIS A 357 14.86 6.31 -2.13
CA HIS A 357 14.15 7.51 -1.70
C HIS A 357 14.36 7.78 -0.21
N VAL A 358 14.63 9.04 0.10
CA VAL A 358 14.77 9.57 1.46
C VAL A 358 13.70 10.63 1.69
N ASN A 359 13.04 10.56 2.83
CA ASN A 359 12.05 11.53 3.30
C ASN A 359 12.57 12.27 4.52
N ASN A 360 12.03 13.46 4.78
CA ASN A 360 12.10 14.05 6.11
C ASN A 360 11.08 13.38 7.02
N PHE A 361 11.27 13.47 8.34
CA PHE A 361 10.23 13.11 9.29
C PHE A 361 10.24 13.99 10.53
N ILE A 362 9.10 14.03 11.21
CA ILE A 362 8.97 14.56 12.57
C ILE A 362 8.39 13.49 13.50
N GLU A 363 8.76 13.57 14.77
CA GLU A 363 8.18 12.78 15.85
C GLU A 363 7.42 13.72 16.78
N VAL A 364 6.13 13.46 16.92
CA VAL A 364 5.28 14.09 17.93
C VAL A 364 5.21 13.12 19.09
N LYS A 365 5.78 13.49 20.24
CA LYS A 365 6.04 12.53 21.31
C LYS A 365 4.95 12.50 22.37
N GLY A 366 4.24 13.59 22.62
CA GLY A 366 3.30 13.62 23.74
C GLY A 366 4.03 13.56 25.07
N ASP A 367 3.32 13.14 26.11
CA ASP A 367 3.94 12.81 27.38
C ASP A 367 4.82 11.55 27.27
N LYS A 368 5.80 11.45 28.19
CA LYS A 368 6.79 10.38 28.19
C LYS A 368 6.16 8.98 28.25
N SER A 369 5.11 8.79 29.06
CA SER A 369 4.47 7.47 29.22
C SER A 369 3.75 7.02 27.96
N THR A 370 3.04 7.93 27.29
CA THR A 370 2.40 7.69 26.00
C THR A 370 3.42 7.32 24.92
N TRP A 371 4.54 8.06 24.83
CA TRP A 371 5.60 7.75 23.87
C TRP A 371 6.23 6.36 24.10
N GLU A 372 6.63 6.07 25.34
CA GLU A 372 7.26 4.79 25.69
C GLU A 372 6.33 3.60 25.43
N PHE A 373 5.03 3.74 25.70
CA PHE A 373 4.06 2.70 25.36
C PHE A 373 3.88 2.57 23.85
N ARG A 374 3.82 3.69 23.12
CA ARG A 374 3.75 3.66 21.65
C ARG A 374 4.95 2.93 21.05
N GLU A 375 6.16 3.20 21.52
CA GLU A 375 7.36 2.50 21.05
C GLU A 375 7.24 0.98 21.25
N LYS A 376 6.66 0.54 22.37
CA LYS A 376 6.34 -0.89 22.60
C LYS A 376 5.34 -1.42 21.58
N VAL A 377 4.23 -0.72 21.33
CA VAL A 377 3.22 -1.15 20.34
C VAL A 377 3.80 -1.21 18.92
N MET A 378 4.68 -0.27 18.59
CA MET A 378 5.33 -0.21 17.28
C MET A 378 6.36 -1.33 17.06
N ALA A 379 6.86 -1.96 18.13
CA ALA A 379 7.79 -3.09 18.05
C ALA A 379 7.20 -4.28 17.26
N ALA A 380 8.06 -5.16 16.77
CA ALA A 380 7.65 -6.28 15.90
C ALA A 380 6.93 -7.41 16.67
N ASP A 381 7.19 -7.52 17.96
CA ASP A 381 6.80 -8.61 18.86
C ASP A 381 5.70 -8.20 19.85
N PHE A 382 5.06 -7.04 19.66
CA PHE A 382 3.99 -6.59 20.54
C PHE A 382 2.74 -7.46 20.40
N VAL A 383 2.30 -8.02 21.53
CA VAL A 383 1.10 -8.86 21.64
C VAL A 383 0.04 -8.13 22.46
N LEU A 384 -1.21 -8.13 21.99
CA LEU A 384 -2.32 -7.59 22.76
C LEU A 384 -2.69 -8.54 23.91
N THR A 385 -2.64 -8.02 25.14
CA THR A 385 -3.18 -8.70 26.31
C THR A 385 -4.71 -8.72 26.27
N SER A 386 -5.33 -9.55 27.10
CA SER A 386 -6.79 -9.56 27.25
C SER A 386 -7.35 -8.21 27.66
N GLU A 387 -6.63 -7.46 28.50
CA GLU A 387 -7.00 -6.10 28.91
C GLU A 387 -6.97 -5.13 27.73
N HIS A 388 -5.90 -5.15 26.92
CA HIS A 388 -5.84 -4.31 25.71
C HIS A 388 -7.00 -4.59 24.76
N ARG A 389 -7.36 -5.87 24.58
CA ARG A 389 -8.46 -6.29 23.72
C ARG A 389 -9.81 -5.79 24.23
N GLU A 390 -10.02 -5.83 25.54
CA GLU A 390 -11.26 -5.32 26.14
C GLU A 390 -11.37 -3.79 25.97
N ILE A 391 -10.28 -3.04 26.22
CA ILE A 391 -10.24 -1.59 25.99
C ILE A 391 -10.59 -1.26 24.53
N ILE A 392 -9.96 -1.97 23.57
CA ILE A 392 -10.21 -1.77 22.15
C ILE A 392 -11.68 -2.06 21.83
N LYS A 393 -12.21 -3.19 22.30
CA LYS A 393 -13.59 -3.60 22.03
C LYS A 393 -14.60 -2.56 22.55
N THR A 394 -14.44 -2.09 23.79
CA THR A 394 -15.31 -1.06 24.38
C THR A 394 -15.29 0.22 23.55
N LYS A 395 -14.10 0.71 23.17
CA LYS A 395 -13.98 1.91 22.32
C LYS A 395 -14.62 1.73 20.95
N LEU A 396 -14.52 0.54 20.36
CA LEU A 396 -15.17 0.25 19.08
C LEU A 396 -16.69 0.22 19.22
N GLU A 397 -17.23 -0.29 20.33
CA GLU A 397 -18.67 -0.28 20.62
C GLU A 397 -19.19 1.15 20.83
N GLU A 398 -18.47 2.00 21.57
CA GLU A 398 -18.79 3.43 21.71
C GLU A 398 -18.80 4.18 20.37
N LEU A 399 -17.81 3.93 19.50
CA LEU A 399 -17.77 4.52 18.15
C LEU A 399 -18.94 4.06 17.26
N ALA A 400 -19.47 2.87 17.55
CA ALA A 400 -20.58 2.26 16.84
C ALA A 400 -21.93 2.87 17.24
N GLU A 401 -22.08 3.29 18.50
CA GLU A 401 -23.29 3.92 19.07
C GLU A 401 -23.43 5.40 18.69
N ASN A 402 -22.32 6.11 18.49
CA ASN A 402 -22.28 7.51 18.04
C ASN A 402 -22.69 7.71 16.56
N LYS A 403 -23.52 6.81 16.02
CA LYS A 403 -24.14 6.89 14.68
C LYS A 403 -25.56 7.47 14.68
N ASN A 404 -26.07 7.89 15.85
CA ASN A 404 -27.35 8.59 15.98
C ASN A 404 -27.22 10.10 15.84
#